data_AF-A0A5B6V3Y2-F1
#
_entry.id   AF-A0A5B6V3Y2-F1
#
_cell.length_a   1.000
_cell.length_b   1.000
_cell.length_c   1.000
_cell.angle_alpha   90.00
_cell.angle_beta   90.00
_cell.angle_gamma   90.00
#
_symmetry.space_group_name_H-M   'P 1'
#
loop_
_entity.id
_entity.type
_entity.pdbx_description
1 polymer ?
#
loop_
_entity_poly.entity_id
_entity_poly.type
_entity_poly.pdbx_seq_one_letter_code
_entity_poly.pdbx_strand_id
1 'polypeptide(L)' 'MANENTKLYKERSKLLHDARIKKMRVLTRPKGPYTINQVTPHGAIELIGNGGQNFLINGQRLKHYFGGTTKEIVKK' A
#
# COMPACT_ATOMS: atom_id res chain seq x y z
N MET A 1 -40.87 -14.39 15.46
CA MET A 1 -40.90 -13.96 14.04
C MET A 1 -40.38 -12.54 13.79
N ALA A 2 -40.95 -11.46 14.36
CA ALA A 2 -40.47 -10.09 14.05
C ALA A 2 -39.08 -9.75 14.62
N ASN A 3 -38.80 -10.13 15.88
CA ASN A 3 -37.55 -9.76 16.55
C ASN A 3 -36.33 -10.54 16.07
N GLU A 4 -36.50 -11.79 15.67
CA GLU A 4 -35.42 -12.66 15.16
C GLU A 4 -34.85 -12.13 13.84
N ASN A 5 -35.72 -11.60 12.97
CA ASN A 5 -35.31 -11.00 11.68
C ASN A 5 -34.46 -9.74 11.87
N THR A 6 -34.76 -8.93 12.89
CA THR A 6 -33.93 -7.74 13.19
C THR A 6 -32.52 -8.12 13.65
N LYS A 7 -32.40 -9.21 14.41
CA LYS A 7 -31.11 -9.75 14.87
C LYS A 7 -30.31 -10.30 13.70
N LEU A 8 -30.97 -11.05 12.81
CA LEU A 8 -30.36 -11.62 11.60
C LEU A 8 -29.86 -10.53 10.63
N TYR A 9 -30.63 -9.46 10.42
CA TYR A 9 -30.21 -8.34 9.57
C TYR A 9 -28.97 -7.63 10.13
N LYS A 10 -28.95 -7.35 11.44
CA LYS A 10 -27.82 -6.72 12.11
C LYS A 10 -26.56 -7.58 12.01
N GLU A 11 -26.67 -8.88 12.25
CA GLU A 11 -25.55 -9.83 12.18
C GLU A 11 -24.97 -9.93 10.76
N ARG A 12 -25.83 -10.05 9.74
CA ARG A 12 -25.39 -10.04 8.34
C ARG A 12 -24.70 -8.74 7.93
N SER A 13 -25.23 -7.59 8.35
CA SER A 13 -24.62 -6.29 8.04
C SER A 13 -23.21 -6.15 8.64
N LYS A 14 -23.01 -6.64 9.88
CA LYS A 14 -21.72 -6.64 10.56
C LYS A 14 -20.72 -7.54 9.86
N LEU A 15 -21.12 -8.77 9.52
CA LEU A 15 -20.27 -9.71 8.80
C LEU A 15 -19.80 -9.14 7.45
N LEU A 16 -20.70 -8.49 6.70
CA LEU A 16 -20.36 -7.85 5.44
C LEU A 16 -19.39 -6.67 5.62
N HIS A 17 -19.61 -5.84 6.64
CA HIS A 17 -18.72 -4.74 6.97
C HIS A 17 -17.30 -5.26 7.29
N ASP A 18 -17.18 -6.21 8.22
CA ASP A 18 -15.91 -6.77 8.65
C ASP A 18 -15.17 -7.49 7.50
N ALA A 19 -15.91 -8.23 6.66
CA ALA A 19 -15.35 -8.86 5.47
C ALA A 19 -14.82 -7.84 4.45
N ARG A 20 -15.53 -6.71 4.26
CA ARG A 20 -15.08 -5.61 3.38
C ARG A 20 -13.82 -4.94 3.93
N ILE A 21 -13.77 -4.68 5.24
CA ILE A 21 -12.56 -4.15 5.90
C ILE A 21 -11.42 -5.14 5.74
N LYS A 22 -11.64 -6.44 5.96
CA LYS A 22 -10.61 -7.48 5.79
C LYS A 22 -10.08 -7.54 4.35
N LYS A 23 -10.97 -7.43 3.35
CA LYS A 23 -10.60 -7.38 1.93
C LYS A 23 -9.79 -6.12 1.58
N MET A 24 -10.18 -4.96 2.11
CA MET A 24 -9.45 -3.70 1.91
C MET A 24 -8.13 -3.66 2.69
N ARG A 25 -8.04 -4.34 3.83
CA ARG A 25 -6.81 -4.49 4.62
C ARG A 25 -5.78 -5.40 3.96
N VAL A 26 -6.11 -6.03 2.82
CA VAL A 26 -5.14 -6.55 1.84
C VAL A 26 -4.59 -5.41 0.96
N LEU A 27 -4.21 -4.28 1.57
CA LEU A 27 -3.28 -3.36 0.94
C LEU A 27 -1.89 -3.89 1.25
N THR A 28 -1.37 -4.63 0.27
CA THR A 28 0.02 -5.06 0.09
C THR A 28 1.02 -4.44 1.08
N ARG A 29 1.54 -5.29 1.97
CA ARG A 29 2.72 -5.03 2.79
C ARG A 29 3.82 -4.38 1.92
N PRO A 30 4.45 -3.26 2.33
CA PRO A 30 5.58 -2.71 1.60
C PRO A 30 6.67 -3.79 1.49
N LYS A 31 7.14 -4.12 0.28
CA LYS A 31 8.14 -5.19 0.07
C LYS A 31 9.57 -4.72 0.38
N GLY A 32 9.75 -4.00 1.49
CA GLY A 32 11.04 -3.50 1.95
C GLY A 32 11.44 -2.13 1.39
N PRO A 33 12.66 -1.67 1.66
CA PRO A 33 13.20 -0.45 1.07
C PRO A 33 13.42 -0.63 -0.44
N TYR A 34 13.27 0.47 -1.18
CA TYR A 34 13.49 0.52 -2.62
C TYR A 34 14.48 1.63 -2.94
N THR A 35 15.28 1.45 -4.00
CA THR A 35 16.18 2.49 -4.50
C THR A 35 15.46 3.29 -5.59
N ILE A 36 15.50 4.62 -5.51
CA ILE A 36 14.96 5.49 -6.56
C ILE A 36 15.96 5.52 -7.72
N ASN A 37 15.50 5.17 -8.93
CA ASN A 37 16.30 5.26 -10.16
C ASN A 37 16.19 6.66 -10.76
N GLN A 38 14.97 7.07 -11.11
CA GLN A 38 14.66 8.31 -11.80
C GLN A 38 13.26 8.82 -11.43
N VAL A 39 13.07 10.13 -11.55
CA VAL A 39 11.77 10.79 -11.43
C VAL A 39 11.40 11.32 -12.81
N THR A 40 10.22 10.95 -13.29
CA THR A 40 9.73 11.44 -14.58
C THR A 40 9.22 12.88 -14.44
N PRO A 41 9.21 13.69 -15.53
CA PRO A 41 8.64 15.04 -15.50
C PRO A 41 7.17 15.08 -15.06
N HIS A 42 6.45 13.96 -15.23
CA HIS A 42 5.04 13.81 -14.88
C HIS A 42 4.82 13.28 -13.44
N GLY A 43 5.87 13.20 -12.62
CA GLY A 43 5.77 12.85 -11.20
C GLY A 43 5.66 11.35 -10.89
N ALA A 44 5.90 10.49 -11.88
CA ALA A 44 6.10 9.06 -11.63
C ALA A 44 7.54 8.81 -11.21
N ILE A 45 7.75 7.82 -10.35
CA ILE A 45 9.06 7.46 -9.82
C ILE A 45 9.36 6.03 -10.24
N GLU A 46 10.50 5.86 -10.90
CA GLU A 46 11.08 4.55 -11.16
C GLU A 46 11.83 4.05 -9.93
N LEU A 47 11.43 2.89 -9.43
CA LEU A 47 12.06 2.20 -8.31
C LEU A 47 12.75 0.93 -8.75
N ILE A 48 13.91 0.64 -8.16
CA ILE A 48 14.61 -0.63 -8.27
C ILE A 48 14.34 -1.43 -6.99
N GLY A 49 13.74 -2.62 -7.13
CA GLY A 49 13.56 -3.57 -6.03
C GLY A 49 14.79 -4.45 -5.80
N ASN A 50 14.80 -5.19 -4.69
CA ASN A 50 15.91 -6.08 -4.29
C ASN A 50 16.30 -7.17 -5.31
N GLY A 51 15.52 -7.37 -6.38
CA GLY A 51 15.81 -8.31 -7.48
C GLY A 51 16.23 -7.64 -8.79
N GLY A 52 16.58 -6.35 -8.79
CA GLY A 52 16.92 -5.60 -10.02
C GLY A 52 15.71 -5.31 -10.93
N GLN A 53 14.49 -5.60 -10.47
CA GLN A 53 13.28 -5.31 -11.22
C GLN A 53 12.88 -3.84 -11.02
N ASN A 54 12.60 -3.17 -12.14
CA ASN A 54 12.17 -1.78 -12.17
C ASN A 54 10.64 -1.68 -12.09
N PHE A 55 10.15 -0.75 -11.28
CA PHE A 55 8.72 -0.47 -11.12
C PHE A 55 8.46 1.02 -11.26
N LEU A 56 7.50 1.39 -12.10
CA LEU A 56 6.98 2.75 -12.16
C LEU A 56 5.85 2.89 -11.14
N ILE A 57 5.99 3.81 -10.19
CA ILE A 57 4.93 4.11 -9.22
C ILE A 57 4.61 5.59 -9.19
N ASN A 58 3.39 5.94 -8.78
CA ASN A 58 3.05 7.32 -8.50
C ASN A 58 3.80 7.78 -7.23
N GLY A 59 4.52 8.89 -7.31
CA GLY A 59 5.28 9.46 -6.19
C GLY A 59 4.45 9.68 -4.92
N GLN A 60 3.14 9.89 -5.03
CA GLN A 60 2.23 10.02 -3.88
C GLN A 60 2.21 8.79 -2.96
N ARG A 61 2.58 7.62 -3.47
CA ARG A 61 2.56 6.34 -2.73
C ARG A 61 3.90 6.02 -2.06
N LEU A 62 4.90 6.89 -2.19
CA LEU A 62 6.22 6.73 -1.57
C LEU A 62 6.27 7.33 -0.17
N LYS A 63 6.98 6.65 0.73
CA LYS A 63 7.35 7.16 2.04
C LYS A 63 8.86 7.01 2.22
N HIS A 64 9.48 8.02 2.82
CA HIS A 64 10.91 7.97 3.17
C HIS A 64 11.17 6.87 4.20
N TYR A 65 12.19 6.07 3.96
CA TYR A 65 12.66 5.04 4.88
C TYR A 65 13.86 5.57 5.68
N PHE A 66 13.69 5.77 6.98
CA PHE A 66 14.75 6.32 7.87
C PHE A 66 15.59 5.25 8.59
N GLY A 67 15.31 3.95 8.36
CA GLY A 67 15.79 2.84 9.18
C GLY A 67 17.15 2.24 8.80
N GLY A 68 18.09 3.04 8.30
CA GLY A 68 19.45 2.60 7.97
C GLY A 68 20.17 3.64 7.11
N THR A 69 21.45 3.89 7.36
CA THR A 69 22.31 4.80 6.59
C THR A 69 22.32 4.43 5.11
N THR A 70 21.40 5.02 4.34
CA THR A 70 21.41 5.01 2.88
C THR A 70 22.38 6.10 2.43
N LYS A 71 23.59 5.70 2.03
CA LYS A 71 24.52 6.61 1.35
C LYS A 71 23.92 7.03 0.01
N GLU A 72 23.56 8.31 -0.03
CA GLU A 72 23.70 9.28 -1.12
C GLU A 72 23.32 8.86 -2.54
N ILE A 73 22.27 9.49 -3.07
CA ILE A 73 22.27 9.89 -4.47
C ILE A 73 22.47 11.40 -4.49
N VAL A 74 23.74 11.83 -4.46
CA VAL A 74 24.14 13.12 -5.00
C VAL A 74 23.94 13.03 -6.51
N LYS A 75 23.03 13.84 -7.04
CA LYS A 75 23.13 14.32 -8.42
C LYS A 75 23.01 15.84 -8.39
N LYS A 76 24.17 16.49 -8.43
CA LYS A 76 24.34 17.79 -9.07
C LYS A 76 25.55 17.69 -9.98
#